data_AF-A0A950U896-F1
#
_entry.id   AF-A0A950U896-F1
#
_cell.length_a   1.000
_cell.length_b   1.000
_cell.length_c   1.000
_cell.angle_alpha   90.00
_cell.angle_beta   90.00
_cell.angle_gamma   90.00
#
_symmetry.space_group_name_H-M   'P 1'
#
loop_
_entity.id
_entity.type
_entity.pdbx_description
1 polymer ?
#
loop_
_entity_poly.entity_id
_entity_poly.type
_entity_poly.pdbx_seq_one_letter_code
_entity_poly.pdbx_strand_id
1 'polypeptide(L)'
;RLEDAGEVDVVFDVIGGEILKRSTVLVRAGGTLVTTIEPPTLQPENGRAIFFVVEADRSQLAELAQRLRDGRLSRMWGPYGRWPKRPRRSAPTLRACPGRRSSKSPRAGKRPRSTTLPPPLSGVARH
;
A
#
# COMPACT_ATOMS: atom_id res chain seq x y z
N ARG A 1 -28.19 3.62 -10.82
CA ARG A 1 -27.52 3.95 -9.54
C ARG A 1 -27.21 2.64 -8.81
N LEU A 2 -26.99 2.64 -7.50
CA LEU A 2 -26.70 1.41 -6.73
C LEU A 2 -28.01 0.68 -6.39
N GLU A 3 -29.04 1.48 -6.13
CA GLU A 3 -30.41 1.11 -5.75
C GLU A 3 -31.13 0.32 -6.85
N ASP A 4 -30.78 0.58 -8.12
CA ASP A 4 -31.31 -0.10 -9.32
C ASP A 4 -30.98 -1.61 -9.36
N ALA A 5 -30.06 -2.09 -8.51
CA ALA A 5 -29.78 -3.51 -8.35
C ALA A 5 -30.88 -4.29 -7.60
N GLY A 6 -31.72 -3.58 -6.83
CA GLY A 6 -32.74 -4.19 -5.98
C GLY A 6 -32.17 -4.94 -4.77
N GLU A 7 -32.98 -5.85 -4.21
CA GLU A 7 -32.56 -6.76 -3.14
C GLU A 7 -31.61 -7.85 -3.65
N VAL A 8 -30.54 -8.12 -2.90
CA VAL A 8 -29.48 -9.07 -3.27
C VAL A 8 -29.12 -10.05 -2.15
N ASP A 9 -28.80 -11.28 -2.54
CA ASP A 9 -28.36 -12.38 -1.68
C ASP A 9 -27.06 -12.06 -0.90
N VAL A 10 -26.12 -11.43 -1.59
CA VAL A 10 -24.75 -11.17 -1.09
C VAL A 10 -24.27 -9.81 -1.57
N VAL A 11 -23.71 -9.03 -0.66
CA VAL A 11 -22.87 -7.86 -0.97
C VAL A 11 -21.43 -8.18 -0.57
N PHE A 12 -20.48 -8.00 -1.50
CA PHE A 12 -19.05 -8.05 -1.23
C PHE A 12 -18.46 -6.64 -1.44
N ASP A 13 -18.18 -5.96 -0.33
CA ASP A 13 -17.68 -4.58 -0.31
C ASP A 13 -16.15 -4.53 -0.12
N VAL A 14 -15.51 -3.79 -1.02
CA VAL A 14 -14.08 -3.47 -1.02
C VAL A 14 -13.83 -1.96 -1.11
N ILE A 15 -14.85 -1.14 -0.79
CA ILE A 15 -14.84 0.33 -0.89
C ILE A 15 -15.08 0.97 0.48
N GLY A 16 -15.97 0.43 1.31
CA GLY A 16 -16.31 0.95 2.63
C GLY A 16 -17.19 2.22 2.61
N GLY A 17 -17.30 2.87 3.76
CA GLY A 17 -17.89 4.19 3.93
C GLY A 17 -19.36 4.28 3.52
N GLU A 18 -19.70 5.30 2.75
CA GLU A 18 -21.09 5.55 2.35
C GLU A 18 -21.61 4.54 1.29
N ILE A 19 -20.71 3.85 0.58
CA ILE A 19 -21.08 2.76 -0.33
C ILE A 19 -21.41 1.50 0.46
N LEU A 20 -20.66 1.20 1.53
CA LEU A 20 -20.99 0.14 2.48
C LEU A 20 -22.40 0.35 3.07
N LYS A 21 -22.67 1.51 3.67
CA LYS A 21 -24.02 1.80 4.25
C LYS A 21 -25.16 1.66 3.23
N ARG A 22 -25.00 2.20 2.02
CA ARG A 22 -26.04 2.15 0.97
C ARG A 22 -26.20 0.78 0.33
N SER A 23 -25.19 -0.10 0.41
CA SER A 23 -25.32 -1.49 -0.04
C SER A 23 -25.82 -2.43 1.06
N THR A 24 -25.58 -2.13 2.35
CA THR A 24 -26.15 -2.90 3.48
C THR A 24 -27.67 -3.03 3.40
N VAL A 25 -28.38 -1.94 3.09
CA VAL A 25 -29.86 -1.92 2.98
C VAL A 25 -30.41 -2.66 1.75
N LEU A 26 -29.55 -3.11 0.84
CA LEU A 26 -29.92 -3.94 -0.30
C LEU A 26 -29.76 -5.44 -0.01
N VAL A 27 -29.16 -5.83 1.11
CA VAL A 27 -29.04 -7.25 1.49
C VAL A 27 -30.36 -7.75 2.03
N ARG A 28 -31.01 -8.66 1.30
CA ARG A 28 -32.30 -9.26 1.66
C ARG A 28 -32.24 -10.07 2.95
N ALA A 29 -33.41 -10.40 3.51
CA ALA A 29 -33.54 -11.33 4.62
C ALA A 29 -32.81 -12.67 4.34
N GLY A 30 -32.05 -13.15 5.32
CA GLY A 30 -31.17 -14.33 5.22
C GLY A 30 -29.89 -14.14 4.38
N GLY A 31 -29.73 -12.98 3.72
CA GLY A 31 -28.56 -12.63 2.92
C GLY A 31 -27.30 -12.35 3.76
N THR A 32 -26.20 -12.00 3.09
CA THR A 32 -24.91 -11.74 3.74
C THR A 32 -24.18 -10.55 3.16
N LEU A 33 -23.90 -9.55 4.00
CA LEU A 33 -22.90 -8.52 3.77
C LEU A 33 -21.52 -9.05 4.18
N VAL A 34 -20.53 -8.91 3.30
CA VAL A 34 -19.11 -9.13 3.58
C VAL A 34 -18.36 -7.86 3.19
N THR A 35 -17.57 -7.28 4.10
CA THR A 35 -16.71 -6.12 3.81
C THR A 35 -15.28 -6.35 4.29
N THR A 36 -14.30 -5.83 3.55
CA THR A 36 -12.86 -5.96 3.87
C THR A 36 -12.20 -4.65 4.28
N ILE A 37 -12.96 -3.53 4.36
CA ILE A 37 -12.39 -2.19 4.57
C ILE A 37 -12.57 -1.72 6.02
N GLU A 38 -13.79 -1.81 6.55
CA GLU A 38 -14.13 -1.36 7.90
C GLU A 38 -15.29 -2.20 8.49
N PRO A 39 -15.42 -2.30 9.83
CA PRO A 39 -16.57 -2.94 10.45
C PRO A 39 -17.88 -2.22 10.06
N PRO A 40 -18.93 -2.94 9.60
CA PRO A 40 -20.15 -2.31 9.13
C PRO A 40 -20.95 -1.71 10.30
N THR A 41 -21.25 -0.41 10.21
CA THR A 41 -22.01 0.34 11.24
C THR A 41 -23.52 0.10 11.18
N LEU A 42 -23.99 -0.62 10.17
CA LEU A 42 -25.39 -0.99 9.93
C LEU A 42 -25.42 -2.49 9.61
N GLN A 43 -26.45 -3.20 10.06
CA GLN A 43 -26.66 -4.61 9.73
C GLN A 43 -27.83 -4.79 8.74
N PRO A 44 -27.77 -5.79 7.84
CA PRO A 44 -28.92 -6.20 7.02
C PRO A 44 -30.12 -6.64 7.87
N GLU A 45 -31.33 -6.37 7.40
CA GLU A 45 -32.56 -6.81 8.08
C GLU A 45 -32.68 -8.34 8.03
N ASN A 46 -32.59 -9.00 9.19
CA ASN A 46 -32.60 -10.46 9.33
C ASN A 46 -31.53 -11.17 8.47
N GLY A 47 -30.43 -10.48 8.13
CA GLY A 47 -29.29 -11.04 7.41
C GLY A 47 -28.05 -11.16 8.29
N ARG A 48 -26.88 -11.32 7.66
CA ARG A 48 -25.57 -11.42 8.34
C ARG A 48 -24.62 -10.33 7.86
N ALA A 49 -23.74 -9.87 8.73
CA ALA A 49 -22.65 -8.95 8.41
C ALA A 49 -21.31 -9.55 8.86
N ILE A 50 -20.33 -9.59 7.95
CA ILE A 50 -19.00 -10.16 8.19
C ILE A 50 -17.95 -9.11 7.81
N PHE A 51 -17.13 -8.72 8.78
CA PHE A 51 -15.91 -7.95 8.52
C PHE A 51 -14.74 -8.94 8.38
N PHE A 52 -14.09 -8.94 7.21
CA PHE A 52 -13.05 -9.90 6.86
C PHE A 52 -11.69 -9.20 6.66
N VAL A 53 -10.84 -9.29 7.69
CA VAL A 53 -9.48 -8.74 7.68
C VAL A 53 -8.49 -9.77 7.14
N VAL A 54 -7.62 -9.35 6.21
CA VAL A 54 -6.53 -10.18 5.68
C VAL A 54 -5.19 -9.63 6.16
N GLU A 55 -4.48 -10.39 6.99
CA GLU A 55 -3.06 -10.13 7.28
C GLU A 55 -2.19 -10.62 6.11
N ALA A 56 -1.27 -9.77 5.66
CA ALA A 56 -0.47 -10.02 4.46
C ALA A 56 0.77 -10.88 4.75
N ASP A 57 0.69 -12.19 4.52
CA ASP A 57 1.79 -13.13 4.75
C ASP A 57 2.96 -12.95 3.75
N ARG A 58 4.18 -12.78 4.27
CA ARG A 58 5.39 -12.56 3.45
C ARG A 58 5.81 -13.77 2.61
N SER A 59 5.57 -14.99 3.08
CA SER A 59 5.91 -16.22 2.36
C SER A 59 4.95 -16.44 1.19
N GLN A 60 3.65 -16.21 1.39
CA GLN A 60 2.63 -16.28 0.33
C GLN A 60 2.88 -15.20 -0.73
N LEU A 61 3.21 -13.96 -0.33
CA LEU A 61 3.59 -12.90 -1.26
C LEU A 61 4.87 -13.25 -2.05
N ALA A 62 5.86 -13.90 -1.42
CA ALA A 62 7.06 -14.36 -2.11
C ALA A 62 6.74 -15.47 -3.14
N GLU A 63 5.82 -16.38 -2.82
CA GLU A 63 5.36 -17.43 -3.72
C GLU A 63 4.58 -16.85 -4.91
N LEU A 64 3.62 -15.94 -4.66
CA LEU A 64 2.89 -15.23 -5.71
C LEU A 64 3.83 -14.47 -6.65
N ALA A 65 4.85 -13.80 -6.10
CA ALA A 65 5.88 -13.13 -6.88
C ALA A 65 6.75 -14.11 -7.68
N GLN A 66 6.98 -15.34 -7.20
CA GLN A 66 7.69 -16.38 -7.94
C GLN A 66 6.81 -16.95 -9.08
N ARG A 67 5.56 -17.30 -8.79
CA ARG A 67 4.58 -17.74 -9.80
C ARG A 67 4.39 -16.71 -10.92
N LEU A 68 4.46 -15.41 -10.61
CA LEU A 68 4.45 -14.32 -11.59
C LEU A 68 5.74 -14.24 -12.44
N ARG A 69 6.92 -14.49 -11.84
CA ARG A 69 8.20 -14.57 -12.58
C ARG A 69 8.23 -15.77 -13.53
N ASP A 70 7.70 -16.90 -13.09
CA ASP A 70 7.70 -18.18 -13.83
C ASP A 70 6.56 -18.28 -14.86
N GLY A 71 5.81 -17.19 -15.11
CA GLY A 71 4.68 -17.14 -16.04
C GLY A 71 3.44 -17.94 -15.61
N ARG A 72 3.47 -18.59 -14.45
CA ARG A 72 2.36 -19.40 -13.89
C ARG A 72 1.19 -18.54 -13.38
N LEU A 73 1.44 -17.27 -13.11
CA LEU A 73 0.41 -16.23 -12.96
C LEU A 73 0.62 -15.19 -14.05
N SER A 74 -0.32 -15.09 -14.99
CA SER A 74 -0.40 -13.99 -15.95
C SER A 74 -1.16 -12.81 -15.35
N ARG A 75 -1.03 -11.62 -15.95
CA ARG A 75 -1.65 -10.40 -15.42
C ARG A 75 -2.67 -9.84 -16.41
N MET A 76 -3.92 -9.79 -15.97
CA MET A 76 -5.09 -9.47 -16.79
C MET A 76 -5.06 -8.05 -17.38
N TRP A 77 -4.68 -7.05 -16.59
CA TRP A 77 -4.52 -5.67 -17.09
C TRP A 77 -3.22 -5.57 -17.91
N GLY A 78 -3.29 -4.88 -19.05
CA GLY A 78 -2.30 -4.93 -20.14
C GLY A 78 -0.94 -4.24 -19.89
N PRO A 79 -0.17 -3.95 -20.95
CA PRO A 79 1.13 -3.30 -20.79
C PRO A 79 0.96 -1.83 -20.37
N TYR A 80 1.44 -1.48 -19.17
CA TYR A 80 1.76 -0.07 -18.90
C TYR A 80 2.93 0.32 -19.80
N GLY A 81 2.76 1.41 -20.55
CA GLY A 81 3.83 2.00 -21.35
C GLY A 81 5.06 2.25 -20.49
N ARG A 82 6.25 2.02 -21.07
CA ARG A 82 7.53 2.21 -20.36
C ARG A 82 7.60 3.61 -19.78
N TRP A 83 7.52 3.73 -18.46
CA TRP A 83 7.68 5.02 -17.77
C TRP A 83 8.98 5.68 -18.24
N PRO A 84 8.96 6.97 -18.65
CA PRO A 84 10.13 7.63 -19.21
C PRO A 84 11.28 7.55 -18.20
N LYS A 85 12.42 6.99 -18.61
CA LYS A 85 13.61 6.92 -17.74
C LYS A 85 13.96 8.36 -17.33
N ARG A 86 14.03 8.62 -16.02
CA ARG A 86 14.47 9.91 -15.49
C ARG A 86 15.75 10.32 -16.23
N PRO A 87 15.82 11.53 -16.82
CA PRO A 87 17.02 11.97 -17.49
C PRO A 87 18.18 11.90 -16.49
N ARG A 88 19.31 11.35 -16.94
CA ARG A 88 20.50 11.23 -16.10
C ARG A 88 20.93 12.66 -15.77
N ARG A 89 20.73 13.11 -14.52
CA ARG A 89 21.13 14.45 -14.09
C ARG A 89 22.65 14.57 -14.30
N SER A 90 23.04 15.24 -15.37
CA SER A 90 24.44 15.54 -15.64
C SER A 90 24.99 16.27 -14.43
N ALA A 91 26.03 15.71 -13.81
CA ALA A 91 26.80 16.48 -12.85
C ALA A 91 27.30 17.74 -13.58
N PRO A 92 27.14 18.94 -13.01
CA PRO A 92 27.71 20.13 -13.63
C PRO A 92 29.21 19.89 -13.77
N THR A 93 29.72 19.96 -14.99
CA THR A 93 31.17 19.90 -15.23
C THR A 93 31.80 21.09 -14.54
N LEU A 94 32.43 20.85 -13.39
CA LEU A 94 33.28 21.83 -12.74
C LEU A 94 34.38 22.19 -13.73
N ARG A 95 34.23 23.33 -14.42
CA ARG A 95 35.32 23.93 -15.20
C ARG A 95 36.48 24.08 -14.22
N ALA A 96 37.60 23.42 -14.50
CA ALA A 96 38.81 23.60 -13.73
C ALA A 96 39.25 25.05 -13.87
N CYS A 97 39.09 25.86 -12.81
CA CYS A 97 39.57 27.24 -12.81
C CYS A 97 41.10 27.22 -12.94
N PRO A 98 41.69 27.78 -14.01
CA PRO A 98 43.14 27.81 -14.16
C PRO A 98 43.71 28.79 -13.13
N GLY A 99 44.37 28.26 -12.10
CA GLY A 99 45.00 29.05 -11.04
C GLY A 99 44.59 28.68 -9.63
N ARG A 100 45.00 27.50 -9.15
CA ARG A 100 45.13 27.26 -7.70
C ARG A 100 46.48 26.62 -7.38
N ARG A 101 47.45 27.48 -7.05
CA ARG A 101 48.75 27.10 -6.50
C ARG A 101 48.53 26.31 -5.21
N SER A 102 49.21 25.17 -5.06
CA SER A 102 49.06 24.29 -3.91
C SER A 102 49.76 24.86 -2.67
N SER A 103 49.00 25.19 -1.63
CA SER A 103 49.50 25.39 -0.27
C SER A 103 48.76 24.45 0.69
N LYS A 104 49.52 23.72 1.51
CA LYS A 104 49.00 22.84 2.58
C LYS A 104 49.98 22.79 3.75
N SER A 105 49.63 23.45 4.84
CA SER A 105 50.23 23.30 6.17
C SER A 105 49.39 24.11 7.17
N PRO A 106 49.18 23.69 8.43
CA PRO A 106 49.11 22.31 8.94
C PRO A 106 47.92 22.08 9.92
N ARG A 107 47.97 20.94 10.64
CA ARG A 107 47.26 20.60 11.89
C ARG A 107 45.77 20.27 11.83
N ALA A 108 45.33 19.58 12.88
CA ALA A 108 44.04 18.90 13.01
C ALA A 108 43.15 19.53 14.09
N GLY A 109 41.84 19.51 13.86
CA GLY A 109 40.79 19.86 14.82
C GLY A 109 39.82 18.68 15.03
N LYS A 110 39.24 18.56 16.23
CA LYS A 110 38.45 17.38 16.65
C LYS A 110 37.00 17.44 16.16
N ARG A 111 36.41 16.26 15.89
CA ARG A 111 34.97 16.10 15.60
C ARG A 111 34.12 16.21 16.89
N PRO A 112 32.96 16.90 16.87
CA PRO A 112 31.87 16.69 17.82
C PRO A 112 30.98 15.49 17.42
N ARG A 113 30.06 15.12 18.33
CA ARG A 113 29.43 13.78 18.44
C ARG A 113 28.19 13.60 17.56
N SER A 114 27.78 12.34 17.39
CA SER A 114 26.51 11.90 16.82
C SER A 114 25.33 12.13 17.77
N THR A 115 24.15 12.43 17.20
CA THR A 115 22.85 12.31 17.88
C THR A 115 22.14 11.04 17.43
N THR A 116 21.58 10.29 18.38
CA THR A 116 20.82 9.05 18.14
C THR A 116 19.33 9.33 18.30
N LEU A 117 18.49 8.85 17.38
CA LEU A 117 17.04 8.86 17.54
C LEU A 117 16.55 7.54 18.17
N PRO A 118 15.54 7.56 19.06
CA PRO A 118 15.00 6.36 19.67
C PRO A 118 14.12 5.54 18.70
N PRO A 119 14.01 4.21 18.87
CA PRO A 119 13.12 3.36 18.07
C PRO A 119 11.65 3.49 18.52
N PRO A 120 10.68 3.20 17.63
CA PRO A 120 9.26 3.14 17.97
C PRO A 120 8.92 1.88 18.79
N LEU A 121 7.91 1.98 19.65
CA LEU A 121 7.42 0.86 20.47
C LEU A 121 6.54 -0.09 19.65
N SER A 122 6.78 -1.40 19.77
CA SER A 122 5.98 -2.45 19.15
C SER A 122 4.92 -2.99 20.11
N GLY A 123 3.64 -2.70 19.86
CA GLY A 123 2.52 -3.39 20.48
C GLY A 123 2.04 -4.54 19.59
N VAL A 124 1.95 -5.76 20.14
CA VAL A 124 1.37 -6.92 19.46
C VAL A 124 0.24 -7.47 20.32
N ALA A 125 -0.94 -7.59 19.74
CA ALA A 125 -2.05 -8.35 20.29
C ALA A 125 -2.54 -9.31 19.19
N ARG A 126 -2.58 -10.60 19.51
CA ARG A 126 -3.25 -11.63 18.70
C ARG A 126 -4.55 -11.97 19.41
N HIS A 127 -5.61 -12.25 18.67
CA HIS A 127 -6.54 -13.36 18.92
C HIS A 127 -7.42 -13.60 17.70
#